data_AF-A0A661QES0-F1
#
_entry.id   AF-A0A661QES0-F1
#
_cell.length_a   1.000
_cell.length_b   1.000
_cell.length_c   1.000
_cell.angle_alpha   90.00
_cell.angle_beta   90.00
_cell.angle_gamma   90.00
#
_symmetry.space_group_name_H-M   'P 1'
#
loop_
_entity.id
_entity.type
_entity.pdbx_description
1 polymer ?
#
loop_
_entity_poly.entity_id
_entity_poly.type
_entity_poly.pdbx_seq_one_letter_code
_entity_poly.pdbx_strand_id
1 'polypeptide(L)'
;MGKVIGIDLGTTNSCVAIMEGGEPVVIANSEGSRTTPSVIAFTESGERLVGQQAKRQAVTNPENTLFAIKRLIGRKFDSEAVQKDMKISPFKIIEAENGDAWVEARDKKYSSPEISAMVLQKMKQTAEDYLGEKVTDAVVTVPAYFNDSQRQAT
;
A
#
# COMPACT_ATOMS: atom_id res chain seq x y z
N MET A 1 -6.77 -12.72 -23.18
CA MET A 1 -5.80 -12.92 -22.08
C MET A 1 -5.39 -11.52 -21.67
N GLY A 2 -5.70 -11.09 -20.43
CA GLY A 2 -5.45 -9.70 -20.01
C GLY A 2 -3.96 -9.39 -19.94
N LYS A 3 -3.57 -8.12 -20.04
CA LYS A 3 -2.18 -7.73 -19.80
C LYS A 3 -1.79 -7.99 -18.34
N VAL A 4 -0.61 -8.57 -18.13
CA VAL A 4 0.02 -8.68 -16.80
C VAL A 4 0.73 -7.36 -16.52
N ILE A 5 0.43 -6.72 -15.39
CA ILE A 5 1.05 -5.44 -15.00
C ILE A 5 2.20 -5.67 -14.01
N GLY A 6 3.22 -4.82 -14.06
CA GLY A 6 4.30 -4.80 -13.07
C GLY A 6 4.04 -3.72 -12.03
N ILE A 7 3.96 -4.08 -10.74
CA ILE A 7 3.75 -3.13 -9.65
C ILE A 7 4.97 -3.15 -8.73
N ASP A 8 5.64 -2.00 -8.64
CA ASP A 8 6.56 -1.75 -7.54
C ASP A 8 5.76 -1.26 -6.32
N LEU A 9 5.56 -2.14 -5.33
CA LEU A 9 4.88 -1.79 -4.09
C LEU A 9 5.91 -1.24 -3.09
N GLY A 10 6.38 -0.01 -3.22
CA GLY A 10 7.37 0.52 -2.27
C GLY A 10 6.80 0.87 -0.88
N THR A 11 7.71 1.14 0.06
CA THR A 11 7.36 1.60 1.42
C THR A 11 6.80 3.02 1.42
N THR A 12 7.31 3.88 0.53
CA THR A 12 6.98 5.31 0.46
C THR A 12 6.18 5.67 -0.79
N ASN A 13 6.57 5.10 -1.92
CA ASN A 13 5.91 5.32 -3.21
C ASN A 13 5.75 3.98 -3.90
N SER A 14 4.70 3.87 -4.70
CA SER A 14 4.44 2.75 -5.58
C SER A 14 4.40 3.21 -7.04
N CYS A 15 4.75 2.32 -7.94
CA CYS A 15 4.83 2.56 -9.38
C CYS A 15 4.17 1.39 -10.10
N VAL A 16 3.56 1.65 -11.24
CA VAL A 16 2.98 0.62 -12.10
C VAL A 16 3.49 0.80 -13.52
N ALA A 17 3.82 -0.32 -14.16
CA ALA A 17 4.31 -0.40 -15.53
C ALA A 17 3.60 -1.51 -16.29
N ILE A 18 3.57 -1.37 -17.61
CA ILE A 18 3.01 -2.35 -18.55
C ILE A 18 4.05 -2.66 -19.64
N MET A 19 3.84 -3.75 -20.38
CA MET A 19 4.55 -3.99 -21.64
C MET A 19 3.76 -3.41 -22.81
N GLU A 20 4.42 -2.57 -23.61
CA GLU A 20 3.86 -1.98 -24.83
C GLU A 20 4.90 -2.02 -25.95
N GLY A 21 4.57 -2.66 -27.08
CA GLY A 21 5.50 -2.79 -28.21
C GLY A 21 6.80 -3.56 -27.89
N GLY A 22 6.82 -4.35 -26.81
CA GLY A 22 8.02 -5.06 -26.34
C GLY A 22 8.86 -4.27 -25.32
N GLU A 23 8.52 -3.02 -25.04
CA GLU A 23 9.22 -2.16 -24.08
C GLU A 23 8.39 -1.96 -22.80
N PRO A 24 9.04 -1.87 -21.62
CA PRO A 24 8.36 -1.52 -20.38
C PRO A 24 8.03 -0.02 -20.34
N VAL A 25 6.76 0.31 -20.12
CA VAL A 25 6.28 1.69 -20.02
C VAL A 25 5.69 1.93 -18.64
N VAL A 26 6.23 2.94 -17.93
CA VAL A 26 5.66 3.44 -16.68
C VAL A 26 4.50 4.38 -16.98
N ILE A 27 3.33 4.07 -16.42
CA ILE A 27 2.10 4.83 -16.64
C ILE A 27 1.90 5.88 -15.55
N ALA A 28 1.31 7.02 -15.92
CA ALA A 28 0.95 8.06 -14.97
C ALA A 28 -0.37 7.73 -14.28
N ASN A 29 -0.49 8.05 -13.00
CA ASN A 29 -1.75 7.98 -12.26
C ASN A 29 -2.71 9.10 -12.67
N SER A 30 -3.94 9.05 -12.14
CA SER A 30 -4.97 10.08 -12.35
C SER A 30 -4.55 11.51 -11.97
N GLU A 31 -3.51 11.64 -11.13
CA GLU A 31 -2.93 12.90 -10.70
C GLU A 31 -1.77 13.37 -11.60
N GLY A 32 -1.48 12.66 -12.69
CA GLY A 32 -0.42 12.98 -13.66
C GLY A 32 1.00 12.58 -13.23
N SER A 33 1.14 11.88 -12.11
CA SER A 33 2.44 11.44 -11.57
C SER A 33 2.74 9.99 -11.94
N ARG A 34 4.01 9.70 -12.25
CA ARG A 34 4.49 8.32 -12.52
C ARG A 34 4.71 7.47 -11.27
N THR A 35 4.54 8.05 -10.09
CA THR A 35 4.54 7.33 -8.82
C THR A 35 3.40 7.80 -7.94
N THR A 36 2.86 6.90 -7.14
CA THR A 36 1.79 7.18 -6.18
C THR A 36 2.31 6.98 -4.76
N PRO A 37 2.13 7.95 -3.83
CA PRO A 37 2.49 7.74 -2.43
C PRO A 37 1.81 6.48 -1.85
N SER A 38 2.55 5.65 -1.13
CA SER A 38 2.04 4.47 -0.43
C SER A 38 1.40 4.87 0.90
N VAL A 39 0.39 5.75 0.78
CA VAL A 39 -0.30 6.41 1.89
C VAL A 39 -1.80 6.22 1.73
N ILE A 40 -2.46 5.81 2.81
CA ILE A 40 -3.89 5.61 2.90
C ILE A 40 -4.41 6.51 4.02
N ALA A 41 -5.58 7.12 3.86
CA ALA A 41 -6.23 7.84 4.94
C ALA A 41 -7.71 7.54 5.00
N PHE A 42 -8.26 7.56 6.21
CA PHE A 42 -9.70 7.47 6.46
C PHE A 42 -10.20 8.80 7.00
N THR A 43 -11.09 9.44 6.26
CA THR A 43 -11.68 10.72 6.64
C THR A 43 -12.74 10.53 7.75
N GLU A 44 -13.18 11.63 8.35
CA GLU A 44 -14.28 11.62 9.33
C GLU A 44 -15.61 11.15 8.72
N SER A 45 -15.83 11.42 7.42
CA SER A 45 -17.01 10.94 6.69
C SER A 45 -16.94 9.45 6.35
N GLY A 46 -15.85 8.76 6.69
CA GLY A 46 -15.62 7.35 6.37
C GLY A 46 -15.10 7.11 4.95
N GLU A 47 -14.76 8.17 4.22
CA GLU A 47 -14.14 8.05 2.91
C GLU A 47 -12.70 7.55 3.02
N ARG A 48 -12.31 6.69 2.08
CA ARG A 48 -10.95 6.18 1.94
C ARG A 48 -10.21 6.96 0.87
N LEU A 49 -9.14 7.65 1.26
CA LEU A 49 -8.20 8.32 0.37
C LEU A 49 -6.95 7.48 0.17
N VAL A 50 -6.37 7.51 -1.03
CA VAL A 50 -5.12 6.81 -1.37
C VAL A 50 -4.20 7.75 -2.13
N GLY A 51 -2.89 7.62 -1.93
CA GLY A 51 -1.90 8.35 -2.71
C GLY A 51 -1.77 9.82 -2.33
N GLN A 52 -1.77 10.69 -3.33
CA GLN A 52 -1.52 12.12 -3.13
C GLN A 52 -2.60 12.79 -2.27
N GLN A 53 -3.85 12.34 -2.39
CA GLN A 53 -4.97 12.86 -1.60
C GLN A 53 -4.79 12.54 -0.10
N ALA A 54 -4.46 11.29 0.22
CA ALA A 54 -4.15 10.87 1.58
C ALA A 54 -2.91 11.62 2.14
N LYS A 55 -1.85 11.76 1.34
CA LYS A 55 -0.62 12.46 1.75
C LYS A 55 -0.87 13.94 2.11
N ARG A 56 -1.76 14.64 1.38
CA ARG A 56 -2.03 16.08 1.61
C ARG A 56 -2.64 16.37 2.98
N GLN A 57 -3.47 15.47 3.50
CA GLN A 57 -4.18 15.67 4.77
C GLN A 57 -3.48 15.01 5.97
N ALA A 58 -2.29 14.42 5.78
CA ALA A 58 -1.59 13.67 6.82
C ALA A 58 -1.27 14.52 8.07
N VAL A 59 -1.02 15.82 7.89
CA VAL A 59 -0.70 16.75 8.99
C VAL A 59 -1.92 17.03 9.87
N THR A 60 -3.12 17.09 9.28
CA THR A 60 -4.37 17.41 9.99
C THR A 60 -5.14 16.18 10.47
N ASN A 61 -4.77 14.98 10.02
CA ASN A 61 -5.39 13.71 10.39
C ASN A 61 -4.33 12.61 10.64
N PRO A 62 -3.37 12.83 11.55
CA PRO A 62 -2.19 11.97 11.68
C PRO A 62 -2.52 10.55 12.15
N GLU A 63 -3.50 10.38 13.04
CA GLU A 63 -3.86 9.07 13.60
C GLU A 63 -4.61 8.16 12.62
N ASN A 64 -5.26 8.73 11.60
CA ASN A 64 -6.01 7.97 10.59
C ASN A 64 -5.36 8.06 9.20
N THR A 65 -4.08 8.45 9.15
CA THR A 65 -3.27 8.45 7.92
C THR A 65 -2.15 7.44 8.06
N LEU A 66 -2.28 6.35 7.31
CA LEU A 66 -1.43 5.18 7.35
C LEU A 66 -0.37 5.27 6.26
N PHE A 67 0.90 5.14 6.64
CA PHE A 67 2.04 5.17 5.73
C PHE A 67 3.13 4.22 6.23
N ALA A 68 4.09 3.87 5.36
CA ALA A 68 5.17 2.93 5.67
C ALA A 68 4.70 1.55 6.16
N ILE A 69 3.46 1.16 5.84
CA ILE A 69 2.85 -0.12 6.25
C ILE A 69 3.64 -1.34 5.75
N LYS A 70 4.39 -1.20 4.66
CA LYS A 70 5.34 -2.24 4.18
C LYS A 70 6.40 -2.62 5.23
N ARG A 71 6.62 -1.80 6.26
CA ARG A 71 7.48 -2.17 7.40
C ARG A 71 6.82 -3.15 8.36
N LEU A 72 5.49 -3.17 8.43
CA LEU A 72 4.69 -4.02 9.33
C LEU A 72 4.24 -5.33 8.66
N ILE A 73 4.14 -5.34 7.32
CA ILE A 73 3.67 -6.50 6.56
C ILE A 73 4.46 -7.78 6.91
N GLY A 74 3.74 -8.87 7.22
CA GLY A 74 4.31 -10.16 7.61
C GLY A 74 5.15 -10.16 8.89
N ARG A 75 4.94 -9.20 9.81
CA ARG A 75 5.63 -9.14 11.11
C ARG A 75 4.70 -9.43 12.27
N LYS A 76 5.27 -10.02 13.32
CA LYS A 76 4.65 -10.14 14.64
C LYS A 76 4.71 -8.81 15.39
N PHE A 77 3.66 -8.54 16.15
CA PHE A 77 3.49 -7.32 16.93
C PHE A 77 4.64 -7.09 17.92
N ASP A 78 5.11 -8.16 18.56
CA ASP A 78 6.20 -8.16 19.55
C ASP A 78 7.61 -7.99 18.96
N SER A 79 7.76 -8.04 17.63
CA SER A 79 9.07 -7.96 17.00
C SER A 79 9.76 -6.60 17.25
N GLU A 80 11.08 -6.61 17.44
CA GLU A 80 11.85 -5.39 17.73
C GLU A 80 11.62 -4.28 16.69
N ALA A 81 11.47 -4.65 15.41
CA ALA A 81 11.19 -3.71 14.34
C ALA A 81 9.83 -3.01 14.53
N VAL A 82 8.78 -3.76 14.84
CA VAL A 82 7.43 -3.22 15.08
C VAL A 82 7.41 -2.36 16.35
N GLN A 83 8.07 -2.81 17.41
CA GLN A 83 8.19 -2.04 18.66
C GLN A 83 8.93 -0.71 18.47
N LYS A 84 9.87 -0.62 17.51
CA LYS A 84 10.51 0.65 17.11
C LYS A 84 9.55 1.52 16.31
N ASP A 85 8.87 0.97 15.31
CA ASP A 85 7.91 1.72 14.48
C ASP A 85 6.72 2.26 15.32
N MET A 86 6.31 1.55 16.38
CA MET A 86 5.28 2.00 17.34
C MET A 86 5.65 3.29 18.08
N LYS A 87 6.93 3.54 18.34
CA LYS A 87 7.39 4.73 19.08
C LYS A 87 7.39 5.99 18.23
N ILE A 88 7.32 5.84 16.91
CA ILE A 88 7.49 6.94 15.95
C ILE A 88 6.27 7.13 15.04
N SER A 89 5.41 6.11 14.92
CA SER A 89 4.20 6.18 14.12
C SER A 89 3.11 6.99 14.83
N PRO A 90 2.43 7.91 14.13
CA PRO A 90 1.33 8.68 14.72
C PRO A 90 0.02 7.88 14.79
N PHE A 91 -0.13 6.84 13.99
CA PHE A 91 -1.30 5.96 13.99
C PHE A 91 -1.08 4.76 14.91
N LYS A 92 -2.18 4.15 15.37
CA LYS A 92 -2.13 3.00 16.26
C LYS A 92 -1.70 1.75 15.50
N ILE A 93 -0.63 1.13 15.97
CA ILE A 93 -0.25 -0.25 15.62
C ILE A 93 -0.74 -1.13 16.76
N ILE A 94 -1.43 -2.21 16.43
CA ILE A 94 -2.13 -3.08 17.38
C ILE A 94 -1.75 -4.54 17.14
N GLU A 95 -1.93 -5.36 18.16
CA GLU A 95 -1.79 -6.81 18.08
C GLU A 95 -3.10 -7.44 17.57
N ALA A 96 -3.00 -8.27 16.54
CA ALA A 96 -4.10 -9.12 16.09
C ALA A 96 -4.23 -10.39 16.95
N GLU A 97 -5.35 -11.09 16.83
CA GLU A 97 -5.59 -12.34 17.58
C GLU A 97 -4.53 -13.43 17.33
N ASN A 98 -3.90 -13.41 16.16
CA ASN A 98 -2.82 -14.32 15.77
C ASN A 98 -1.40 -13.77 16.09
N GLY A 99 -1.31 -12.64 16.80
CA GLY A 99 -0.06 -11.95 17.17
C GLY A 99 0.57 -11.11 16.04
N ASP A 100 -0.08 -10.97 14.88
CA ASP A 100 0.44 -10.14 13.78
C ASP A 100 0.30 -8.64 14.07
N ALA A 101 1.20 -7.85 13.48
CA ALA A 101 1.14 -6.39 13.53
C ALA A 101 0.06 -5.86 12.59
N TRP A 102 -1.02 -5.35 13.17
CA TRP A 102 -2.13 -4.69 12.50
C TRP A 102 -2.14 -3.21 12.82
N VAL A 103 -3.02 -2.46 12.18
CA VAL A 103 -3.23 -1.04 12.45
C VAL A 103 -4.70 -0.75 12.75
N GLU A 104 -4.95 0.32 13.49
CA GLU A 104 -6.30 0.80 13.77
C GLU A 104 -6.46 2.23 13.24
N ALA A 105 -7.54 2.47 12.51
CA ALA A 105 -7.94 3.81 12.06
C ALA A 105 -9.47 3.92 12.13
N ARG A 106 -9.98 5.01 12.71
CA ARG A 106 -11.42 5.25 12.92
C ARG A 106 -12.12 4.05 13.60
N ASP A 107 -11.51 3.56 14.68
CA ASP A 107 -11.97 2.42 15.48
C ASP A 107 -12.15 1.10 14.71
N LYS A 108 -11.57 1.01 13.50
CA LYS A 108 -11.54 -0.19 12.68
C LYS A 108 -10.12 -0.74 12.61
N LYS A 109 -10.03 -2.05 12.83
CA LYS A 109 -8.78 -2.81 12.75
C LYS A 109 -8.57 -3.26 11.31
N TYR A 110 -7.35 -3.08 10.82
CA TYR A 110 -6.93 -3.51 9.49
C TYR A 110 -5.63 -4.28 9.58
N SER A 111 -5.55 -5.38 8.85
CA SER A 111 -4.29 -6.06 8.63
C SER A 111 -3.37 -5.23 7.74
N SER A 112 -2.06 -5.40 7.91
CA SER A 112 -1.07 -4.76 7.04
C SER A 112 -1.28 -5.08 5.54
N PRO A 113 -1.60 -6.35 5.15
CA PRO A 113 -1.96 -6.69 3.77
C PRO A 113 -3.18 -5.95 3.24
N GLU A 114 -4.25 -5.81 4.03
CA GLU A 114 -5.45 -5.08 3.60
C GLU A 114 -5.14 -3.62 3.25
N ILE A 115 -4.32 -2.94 4.05
CA ILE A 115 -3.92 -1.57 3.76
C ILE A 115 -3.04 -1.48 2.51
N SER A 116 -2.07 -2.39 2.36
CA SER A 116 -1.25 -2.49 1.13
C SER A 116 -2.10 -2.80 -0.10
N ALA A 117 -3.15 -3.61 0.02
CA ALA A 117 -4.08 -3.93 -1.05
C ALA A 117 -4.84 -2.68 -1.55
N MET A 118 -5.08 -1.68 -0.71
CA MET A 118 -5.69 -0.41 -1.14
C MET A 118 -4.77 0.37 -2.08
N VAL A 119 -3.44 0.29 -1.87
CA VAL A 119 -2.45 0.85 -2.80
C VAL A 119 -2.41 0.04 -4.09
N LEU A 120 -2.40 -1.29 -4.01
CA LEU A 120 -2.45 -2.17 -5.19
C LEU A 120 -3.72 -1.94 -6.01
N GLN A 121 -4.88 -1.74 -5.37
CA GLN A 121 -6.14 -1.38 -6.04
C GLN A 121 -6.02 -0.07 -6.83
N LYS A 122 -5.33 0.95 -6.28
CA LYS A 122 -5.06 2.19 -7.00
C LYS A 122 -4.11 1.97 -8.20
N MET A 123 -3.12 1.09 -8.07
CA MET A 123 -2.19 0.75 -9.16
C MET A 123 -2.89 -0.01 -10.29
N LYS A 124 -3.75 -0.97 -9.91
CA LYS A 124 -4.65 -1.67 -10.82
C LYS A 124 -5.56 -0.69 -11.56
N GLN A 125 -6.26 0.18 -10.84
CA GLN A 125 -7.15 1.17 -11.46
C GLN A 125 -6.40 2.07 -12.44
N THR A 126 -5.18 2.51 -12.08
CA THR A 126 -4.33 3.32 -12.96
C THR A 126 -4.02 2.59 -14.27
N ALA A 127 -3.73 1.29 -14.22
CA ALA A 127 -3.52 0.48 -15.41
C ALA A 127 -4.81 0.27 -16.22
N GLU A 128 -5.93 0.01 -15.56
CA GLU A 128 -7.23 -0.17 -16.23
C GLU A 128 -7.68 1.11 -16.93
N ASP A 129 -7.51 2.27 -16.31
CA ASP A 129 -7.83 3.58 -16.90
C ASP A 129 -6.97 3.86 -18.14
N TYR A 130 -5.68 3.47 -18.11
CA TYR A 130 -4.76 3.63 -19.24
C TYR A 130 -5.07 2.66 -20.38
N LEU A 131 -5.36 1.39 -20.06
CA LEU A 131 -5.58 0.33 -21.04
C LEU A 131 -7.00 0.30 -21.63
N GLY A 132 -7.98 0.85 -20.92
CA GLY A 132 -9.40 0.78 -21.30
C GLY A 132 -10.01 -0.62 -21.13
N GLU A 133 -9.36 -1.52 -20.40
CA GLU A 133 -9.81 -2.89 -20.14
C GLU A 133 -9.49 -3.33 -18.70
N LYS A 134 -10.08 -4.45 -18.27
CA LYS A 134 -9.85 -5.01 -16.94
C LYS A 134 -8.49 -5.69 -16.84
N VAL A 135 -7.81 -5.47 -15.72
CA VAL A 135 -6.55 -6.13 -15.37
C VAL A 135 -6.79 -7.13 -14.25
N THR A 136 -6.37 -8.38 -14.42
CA THR A 136 -6.56 -9.44 -13.43
C THR A 136 -5.26 -10.00 -12.87
N ASP A 137 -4.15 -9.77 -13.56
CA ASP A 137 -2.87 -10.41 -13.29
C ASP A 137 -1.77 -9.37 -13.08
N ALA A 138 -0.93 -9.58 -12.07
CA ALA A 138 0.14 -8.66 -11.73
C ALA A 138 1.39 -9.38 -11.23
N VAL A 139 2.55 -8.78 -11.47
CA VAL A 139 3.82 -9.10 -10.80
C VAL A 139 4.08 -8.01 -9.78
N VAL A 140 4.21 -8.36 -8.50
CA VAL A 140 4.40 -7.40 -7.39
C VAL A 140 5.79 -7.54 -6.79
N THR A 141 6.48 -6.42 -6.56
CA THR A 141 7.84 -6.41 -6.00
C THR A 141 7.87 -6.62 -4.48
N VAL A 142 8.89 -7.36 -4.02
CA VAL A 142 9.27 -7.45 -2.60
C VAL A 142 10.77 -7.22 -2.45
N PRO A 143 11.24 -6.68 -1.31
CA PRO A 143 12.67 -6.64 -1.00
C PRO A 143 13.29 -8.03 -1.05
N ALA A 144 14.53 -8.13 -1.54
CA ALA A 144 15.23 -9.41 -1.66
C ALA A 144 15.35 -10.15 -0.30
N TYR A 145 15.47 -9.40 0.80
CA TYR A 145 15.60 -9.92 2.16
C TYR A 145 14.26 -10.23 2.85
N PHE A 146 13.11 -10.05 2.20
CA PHE A 146 11.82 -10.46 2.79
C PHE A 146 11.83 -11.96 3.05
N ASN A 147 11.41 -12.34 4.26
CA ASN A 147 11.22 -13.74 4.64
C ASN A 147 9.91 -14.31 4.05
N ASP A 148 9.64 -15.58 4.32
CA ASP A 148 8.45 -16.27 3.80
C ASP A 148 7.12 -15.60 4.19
N SER A 149 6.94 -15.26 5.46
CA SER A 149 5.72 -14.58 5.94
C SER A 149 5.50 -13.23 5.26
N GLN A 150 6.56 -12.44 5.08
CA GLN A 150 6.47 -11.15 4.41
C GLN A 150 6.19 -11.27 2.91
N ARG A 151 6.71 -12.32 2.26
CA ARG A 151 6.43 -12.64 0.85
C ARG A 151 4.99 -13.10 0.67
N GLN A 152 4.52 -14.00 1.53
CA GLN A 152 3.15 -14.53 1.47
C GLN A 152 2.09 -13.47 1.78
N ALA A 153 2.43 -12.51 2.65
CA ALA A 153 1.54 -11.41 3.01
C ALA A 153 1.50 -10.27 1.98
N THR A 154 2.47 -10.21 1.05
CA THR A 154 2.53 -9.20 -0.03
C THR A 154 1.74 -9.67 -1.24
#